data_AF-A0A7S0TIH7-F1
#
_entry.id   AF-A0A7S0TIH7-F1
#
_cell.length_a   1.000
_cell.length_b   1.000
_cell.length_c   1.000
_cell.angle_alpha   90.00
_cell.angle_beta   90.00
_cell.angle_gamma   90.00
#
_symmetry.space_group_name_H-M   'P 1'
#
loop_
_entity.id
_entity.type
_entity.pdbx_description
1 polymer ?
#
loop_
_entity_poly.entity_id
_entity_poly.type
_entity_poly.pdbx_seq_one_letter_code
_entity_poly.pdbx_strand_id
1 'polypeptide(L)'
;RGVVTERRTHFRKQTPDPWYTGHFVLDGRKLDQQAYLDVRVIQHTPTSTSPPSWGGFRVPLSSIPRGTFHAQWWNCTGGARTSRGAHEKPRVYLEIICGDAIERDAVLRE
;
A
#
# COMPACT_ATOMS: atom_id res chain seq x y z
N ARG A 1 13.33 -17.96 -4.75
CA ARG A 1 11.99 -17.81 -4.15
C ARG A 1 11.95 -16.42 -3.51
N GLY A 2 11.18 -15.49 -4.04
CA GLY A 2 11.17 -14.09 -3.56
C GLY A 2 10.68 -14.01 -2.11
N VAL A 3 11.26 -13.10 -1.32
CA VAL A 3 10.83 -12.84 0.06
C VAL A 3 9.61 -11.92 0.01
N VAL A 4 8.46 -12.40 0.49
CA VAL A 4 7.26 -11.56 0.63
C VAL A 4 7.26 -10.97 2.03
N THR A 5 7.33 -9.64 2.13
CA THR A 5 7.12 -8.93 3.39
C THR A 5 5.72 -8.34 3.38
N GLU A 6 4.81 -8.91 4.17
CA GLU A 6 3.46 -8.35 4.34
C GLU A 6 3.42 -7.36 5.51
N ARG A 7 2.75 -6.23 5.28
CA ARG A 7 2.46 -5.22 6.29
C ARG A 7 1.03 -4.74 6.10
N ARG A 8 0.35 -4.38 7.20
CA ARG A 8 -1.03 -3.93 7.22
C ARG A 8 -1.17 -2.68 8.07
N THR A 9 -2.01 -1.75 7.66
CA THR A 9 -2.46 -0.64 8.51
C THR A 9 -3.50 -1.14 9.51
N HIS A 10 -3.80 -0.33 10.53
CA HIS A 10 -4.97 -0.58 11.37
C HIS A 10 -6.25 -0.45 10.56
N PHE A 11 -7.24 -1.29 10.88
CA PHE A 11 -8.56 -1.16 10.28
C PHE A 11 -9.20 0.18 10.69
N ARG A 12 -9.90 0.78 9.73
CA ARG A 12 -10.67 2.01 9.91
C ARG A 12 -12.12 1.78 9.54
N LYS A 13 -12.99 2.61 10.11
CA LYS A 13 -14.39 2.66 9.70
C LYS A 13 -14.45 3.05 8.22
N GLN A 14 -15.32 2.39 7.47
CA GLN A 14 -15.55 2.71 6.07
C GLN A 14 -16.19 4.10 5.95
N THR A 15 -15.48 5.03 5.32
CA THR A 15 -15.93 6.38 4.93
C THR A 15 -15.57 6.60 3.46
N PRO A 16 -16.10 7.66 2.79
CA PRO A 16 -15.69 7.98 1.42
C PRO A 16 -14.18 8.23 1.29
N ASP A 17 -13.60 8.96 2.25
CA ASP A 17 -12.17 9.28 2.30
C ASP A 17 -11.55 8.84 3.64
N PRO A 18 -11.26 7.55 3.83
CA PRO A 18 -10.66 7.07 5.07
C PRO A 18 -9.19 7.45 5.12
N TRP A 19 -8.78 8.12 6.20
CA TRP A 19 -7.38 8.48 6.44
C TRP A 19 -6.65 7.41 7.24
N TYR A 20 -5.45 7.06 6.78
CA TYR A 20 -4.56 6.09 7.42
C TYR A 20 -3.23 6.76 7.74
N THR A 21 -2.71 6.47 8.93
CA THR A 21 -1.36 6.82 9.34
C THR A 21 -0.55 5.52 9.39
N GLY A 22 0.51 5.42 8.60
CA GLY A 22 1.36 4.24 8.57
C GLY A 22 2.59 4.45 7.72
N HIS A 23 3.76 4.19 8.31
CA HIS A 23 5.04 4.20 7.60
C HIS A 23 5.59 2.78 7.60
N PHE A 24 5.94 2.29 6.41
CA PHE A 24 6.51 0.96 6.23
C PHE A 24 7.91 1.11 5.64
N VAL A 25 8.90 0.51 6.31
CA VAL A 25 10.29 0.52 5.86
C VAL A 25 10.66 -0.87 5.37
N LEU A 26 11.22 -0.93 4.16
CA LEU A 26 11.72 -2.16 3.55
C LEU A 26 13.23 -2.04 3.35
N ASP A 27 13.97 -3.13 3.60
CA ASP A 27 15.40 -3.18 3.34
C ASP A 27 15.64 -3.43 1.84
N GLY A 28 15.98 -2.38 1.10
CA GLY A 28 16.22 -2.42 -0.34
C GLY A 28 17.33 -3.38 -0.77
N ARG A 29 18.28 -3.73 0.12
CA ARG A 29 19.35 -4.70 -0.19
C ARG A 29 18.84 -6.12 -0.37
N LYS A 30 17.63 -6.41 0.10
CA LYS A 30 16.98 -7.73 -0.01
C LYS A 30 16.00 -7.81 -1.17
N LEU A 31 15.87 -6.74 -1.95
CA LEU A 31 14.92 -6.64 -3.06
C LEU A 31 15.65 -6.96 -4.37
N ASP A 32 15.10 -7.87 -5.16
CA ASP A 32 15.59 -8.15 -6.50
C ASP A 32 15.11 -7.09 -7.50
N GLN A 33 15.65 -7.13 -8.73
CA GLN A 33 15.29 -6.18 -9.80
C GLN A 33 13.82 -6.28 -10.25
N GLN A 34 13.11 -7.35 -9.87
CA GLN A 34 11.71 -7.59 -10.19
C GLN A 34 10.79 -7.29 -9.00
N ALA A 35 11.32 -6.73 -7.91
CA ALA A 35 10.54 -6.41 -6.72
C ALA A 35 9.48 -5.34 -7.02
N TYR A 36 8.32 -5.52 -6.42
CA TYR A 36 7.20 -4.59 -6.52
C TYR A 36 6.49 -4.45 -5.18
N LEU A 37 5.85 -3.31 -4.95
CA LEU A 37 4.88 -3.13 -3.88
C LEU A 37 3.52 -3.59 -4.40
N ASP A 38 2.89 -4.54 -3.71
CA ASP A 38 1.51 -4.96 -3.97
C ASP A 38 0.61 -4.34 -2.90
N VAL A 39 -0.12 -3.29 -3.27
CA VAL A 39 -1.02 -2.58 -2.35
C VAL A 39 -2.44 -3.08 -2.58
N ARG A 40 -3.09 -3.53 -1.50
CA ARG A 40 -4.46 -4.06 -1.55
C ARG A 40 -5.34 -3.35 -0.53
N VAL A 41 -6.54 -2.97 -0.95
CA VAL A 41 -7.59 -2.46 -0.08
C VAL A 41 -8.51 -3.62 0.25
N ILE A 42 -8.72 -3.87 1.53
CA ILE A 42 -9.58 -4.96 2.01
C ILE A 42 -10.69 -4.41 2.88
N GLN A 43 -11.88 -4.97 2.76
CA GLN A 43 -12.97 -4.69 3.69
C GLN A 43 -12.91 -5.68 4.84
N HIS A 44 -12.55 -5.18 6.02
CA HIS A 44 -12.55 -6.00 7.21
C HIS A 44 -13.95 -6.10 7.82
N THR A 45 -14.44 -7.33 7.92
CA THR A 45 -15.59 -7.68 8.75
C THR A 45 -15.04 -8.52 9.91
N PRO A 46 -15.29 -8.15 11.18
CA PRO A 46 -14.71 -8.85 12.34
C PRO A 46 -14.96 -10.37 12.38
N THR A 47 -16.00 -10.84 11.70
CA THR A 47 -16.39 -12.26 11.63
C THR A 47 -15.84 -12.99 10.41
N SER A 48 -15.18 -12.30 9.47
CA SER A 48 -14.65 -12.90 8.25
C SER A 48 -13.17 -13.21 8.37
N THR A 49 -12.80 -14.47 8.15
CA THR A 49 -11.39 -14.90 8.05
C THR A 49 -10.77 -14.60 6.68
N SER A 50 -11.60 -14.26 5.68
CA SER A 50 -11.18 -13.92 4.32
C SER A 50 -11.91 -12.65 3.86
N PRO A 51 -11.43 -11.46 4.26
CA PRO A 51 -12.06 -10.21 3.89
C PRO A 51 -12.04 -10.00 2.36
N PRO A 52 -13.15 -9.58 1.74
CA PRO A 52 -13.16 -9.30 0.32
C PRO A 52 -12.22 -8.14 -0.02
N SER A 53 -11.46 -8.31 -1.10
CA SER A 53 -10.62 -7.24 -1.65
C SER A 53 -11.48 -6.25 -2.42
N TRP A 54 -11.29 -4.96 -2.12
CA TRP A 54 -11.89 -3.83 -2.84
C TRP A 54 -11.02 -3.37 -4.02
N GLY A 55 -9.92 -4.07 -4.25
CA GLY A 55 -8.99 -3.82 -5.34
C GLY A 55 -7.60 -3.50 -4.83
N GLY A 56 -6.69 -3.26 -5.77
CA GLY A 56 -5.29 -2.98 -5.47
C GLY A 56 -4.51 -2.57 -6.70
N PHE A 57 -3.23 -2.27 -6.50
CA PHE A 57 -2.32 -1.91 -7.58
C PHE A 57 -0.91 -2.40 -7.24
N ARG A 58 -0.08 -2.51 -8.28
CA ARG A 58 1.33 -2.86 -8.14
C ARG A 58 2.21 -1.72 -8.59
N VAL A 59 3.26 -1.47 -7.82
CA VAL A 59 4.29 -0.48 -8.15
C VAL A 59 5.62 -1.21 -8.30
N PRO A 60 6.15 -1.38 -9.52
CA PRO A 60 7.49 -1.89 -9.72
C PRO A 60 8.50 -0.98 -9.01
N LEU A 61 9.33 -1.52 -8.12
CA LEU A 61 10.29 -0.68 -7.40
C LEU A 61 11.40 -0.17 -8.30
N SER A 62 11.66 -0.86 -9.41
CA SER A 62 12.58 -0.42 -10.46
C SER A 62 12.10 0.85 -11.18
N SER A 63 10.81 1.20 -11.11
CA SER A 63 10.30 2.45 -11.70
C SER A 63 10.47 3.66 -10.78
N ILE A 64 10.99 3.47 -9.57
CA ILE A 64 11.21 4.54 -8.60
C ILE A 64 12.72 4.76 -8.49
N PRO A 65 13.26 5.86 -9.05
CA PRO A 65 14.68 6.13 -8.98
C PRO A 65 15.17 6.29 -7.53
N ARG A 66 16.40 5.88 -7.25
CA ARG A 66 17.02 6.12 -5.94
C ARG A 66 17.24 7.61 -5.71
N GLY A 67 17.17 8.01 -4.45
CA GLY A 67 17.29 9.41 -4.01
C GLY A 67 16.05 10.25 -4.32
N THR A 68 14.89 9.64 -4.62
CA THR A 68 13.67 10.37 -4.99
C THR A 68 12.54 10.17 -3.99
N PHE A 69 11.69 11.20 -3.93
CA PHE A 69 10.37 11.15 -3.31
C PHE A 69 9.32 11.04 -4.42
N HIS A 70 8.49 10.01 -4.34
CA HIS A 70 7.41 9.75 -5.29
C HIS A 70 6.07 9.75 -4.58
N ALA A 71 5.20 10.69 -4.93
CA ALA A 71 3.88 10.83 -4.32
C ALA A 71 2.81 11.02 -5.38
N GLN A 72 1.82 10.12 -5.40
CA GLN A 72 0.69 10.23 -6.31
C GLN A 72 -0.53 9.44 -5.86
N TRP A 73 -1.67 9.76 -6.47
CA TRP A 73 -2.88 8.96 -6.39
C TRP A 73 -2.82 7.77 -7.35
N TRP A 74 -3.03 6.57 -6.82
CA TRP A 74 -3.09 5.34 -7.57
C TRP A 74 -4.52 4.83 -7.67
N ASN A 75 -4.95 4.48 -8.88
CA ASN A 75 -6.26 3.88 -9.09
C ASN A 75 -6.19 2.38 -8.76
N CYS A 76 -7.06 1.89 -7.87
CA CYS A 76 -7.15 0.46 -7.64
C CYS A 76 -7.74 -0.24 -8.86
N THR A 77 -7.18 -1.41 -9.16
CA THR A 77 -7.65 -2.36 -10.17
C THR A 77 -8.21 -3.60 -9.49
N GLY A 78 -9.10 -4.32 -10.17
CA GLY A 78 -9.87 -5.41 -9.56
C GLY A 78 -10.83 -4.91 -8.47
N GLY A 79 -11.47 -5.85 -7.77
CA GLY A 79 -12.40 -5.55 -6.67
C GLY A 79 -13.61 -6.48 -6.66
N ALA A 80 -14.06 -6.84 -5.47
CA ALA A 80 -15.26 -7.64 -5.28
C ALA A 80 -16.50 -6.86 -5.72
N ARG A 81 -17.26 -7.42 -6.67
CA ARG A 81 -18.64 -6.99 -6.90
C ARG A 81 -19.44 -7.38 -5.66
N THR A 82 -20.08 -6.41 -5.01
CA THR A 82 -21.06 -6.74 -3.97
C THR A 82 -22.43 -6.85 -4.61
N SER A 83 -23.37 -7.49 -3.90
CA SER A 83 -24.77 -7.59 -4.33
C SER A 83 -25.48 -6.24 -4.48
N ARG A 84 -24.86 -5.13 -4.05
CA ARG A 84 -25.35 -3.75 -4.18
C ARG A 84 -24.81 -2.99 -5.39
N GLY A 85 -24.05 -3.66 -6.27
CA GLY A 85 -23.49 -3.07 -7.50
C GLY A 85 -21.97 -2.99 -7.50
N ALA A 86 -21.40 -2.42 -8.57
CA ALA A 86 -19.97 -2.14 -8.62
C ALA A 86 -19.67 -0.98 -7.65
N HIS A 87 -18.92 -1.24 -6.58
CA HIS A 87 -18.33 -0.15 -5.82
C HIS A 87 -17.39 0.63 -6.74
N GLU A 88 -17.41 1.97 -6.66
CA GLU A 88 -16.37 2.78 -7.27
C GLU A 88 -15.02 2.28 -6.76
N LYS A 89 -14.09 2.02 -7.67
CA LYS A 89 -12.78 1.51 -7.31
C LYS A 89 -12.07 2.60 -6.50
N PRO A 90 -11.57 2.30 -5.30
CA PRO A 90 -10.92 3.31 -4.48
C PRO A 90 -9.67 3.84 -5.18
N ARG A 91 -9.30 5.07 -4.82
CA ARG A 91 -8.00 5.65 -5.14
C ARG A 91 -7.20 5.73 -3.86
N VAL A 92 -5.92 5.39 -3.93
CA VAL A 92 -5.01 5.40 -2.77
C VAL A 92 -3.93 6.41 -3.04
N TYR A 93 -3.78 7.38 -2.14
CA TYR A 93 -2.61 8.24 -2.12
C TYR A 93 -1.47 7.50 -1.44
N LEU A 94 -0.31 7.47 -2.08
CA LEU A 94 0.88 6.81 -1.56
C LEU A 94 2.11 7.69 -1.81
N GLU A 95 2.89 7.85 -0.74
CA GLU A 95 4.20 8.47 -0.76
C GLU A 95 5.27 7.38 -0.60
N ILE A 96 6.30 7.42 -1.44
CA ILE A 96 7.41 6.47 -1.45
C ILE A 96 8.71 7.26 -1.46
N ILE A 97 9.54 7.04 -0.44
CA ILE A 97 10.90 7.58 -0.37
C ILE A 97 11.85 6.43 -0.68
N CYS A 98 12.64 6.56 -1.75
CA CYS A 98 13.70 5.62 -2.07
C CYS A 98 15.04 6.30 -1.79
N GLY A 99 15.77 5.89 -0.75
CA GLY A 99 17.08 6.45 -0.40
C GLY A 99 18.09 5.36 -0.06
N ASP A 100 19.37 5.66 -0.21
CA ASP A 100 20.46 4.72 0.11
C ASP A 100 20.65 4.51 1.63
N ALA A 101 20.13 5.44 2.44
CA ALA A 101 19.91 5.29 3.87
C ALA A 101 18.72 6.19 4.26
N ILE A 102 17.58 5.60 4.64
CA ILE A 102 16.62 6.33 5.47
C ILE A 102 17.21 6.24 6.87
N GLU A 103 17.99 7.24 7.28
CA GLU A 103 18.38 7.38 8.68
C GLU A 103 17.10 7.37 9.51
N ARG A 104 17.05 6.49 10.50
CA ARG A 104 15.89 6.28 11.39
C ARG A 104 15.46 7.54 12.16
N ASP A 105 16.16 8.66 11.99
CA ASP A 105 15.97 9.91 12.73
C ASP A 105 14.99 10.91 12.10
N ALA A 106 14.41 10.62 10.93
CA ALA A 106 13.29 11.43 10.43
C ALA A 106 11.94 11.11 11.12
N VAL A 107 11.94 10.16 12.07
CA VAL A 107 10.78 9.84 12.91
C VAL A 107 10.93 10.62 14.22
N LEU A 108 10.08 11.65 14.37
CA LEU A 108 9.79 12.45 15.58
C LEU A 108 10.60 13.74 15.79
N ARG A 109 10.24 14.83 15.09
CA ARG A 109 10.09 16.17 15.70
C ARG A 109 9.16 17.06 14.87
N GLU A 110 7.87 16.99 15.15
CA GLU A 110 6.97 18.15 15.26
C GLU A 110 5.96 17.87 16.38
#